data_AF-A0AAV6YKN0-F1
#
_entry.id   AF-A0AAV6YKN0-F1
#
_cell.length_a   1.000
_cell.length_b   1.000
_cell.length_c   1.000
_cell.angle_alpha   90.00
_cell.angle_beta   90.00
_cell.angle_gamma   90.00
#
_symmetry.space_group_name_H-M   'P 1'
#
loop_
_entity.id
_entity.type
_entity.pdbx_description
1 polymer ?
#
loop_
_entity_poly.entity_id
_entity_poly.type
_entity_poly.pdbx_seq_one_letter_code
_entity_poly.pdbx_strand_id
1 'polypeptide(L)'
;HFRYVGRSGDYKGTYVPSEAPLLVNQVALVDPTDRKPTEVEWRYTEEGERVRVSLRTGRIIPKPVFQRRDGIIPEQWTDGPKDTSVDDAVERTYVPSLKTFQEEIMEAMGIVEDRRQRKSFWY
;
A
#
# COMPACT_ATOMS: atom_id res chain seq x y z
N HIS A 1 1.04 -14.12 -28.55
CA HIS A 1 2.26 -14.92 -28.33
C HIS A 1 1.82 -16.20 -27.60
N PHE A 2 2.44 -17.34 -27.86
CA PHE A 2 2.07 -18.61 -27.22
C PHE A 2 3.33 -19.33 -26.74
N ARG A 3 3.21 -20.07 -25.64
CA ARG A 3 4.34 -20.83 -25.06
C ARG A 3 3.86 -22.16 -24.48
N TYR A 4 4.77 -23.13 -24.40
CA TYR A 4 4.53 -24.36 -23.66
C TYR A 4 4.93 -24.16 -22.19
N VAL A 5 4.09 -24.61 -21.24
CA VAL A 5 4.33 -24.51 -19.79
C VAL A 5 4.27 -25.89 -19.15
N GLY A 6 5.05 -26.11 -18.09
CA GLY A 6 5.03 -27.36 -17.32
C GLY A 6 5.67 -28.56 -18.02
N ARG A 7 6.57 -28.32 -18.99
CA ARG A 7 7.31 -29.38 -19.69
C ARG A 7 8.19 -30.16 -18.70
N SER A 8 8.14 -31.49 -18.74
CA SER A 8 8.97 -32.37 -17.91
C SER A 8 9.17 -33.72 -18.59
N GLY A 9 10.42 -34.21 -18.68
CA GLY A 9 10.75 -35.50 -19.32
C GLY A 9 10.06 -35.66 -20.69
N ASP A 10 9.21 -36.68 -20.80
CA ASP A 10 8.43 -37.02 -21.99
C ASP A 10 7.16 -36.16 -22.17
N TYR A 11 6.72 -35.47 -21.11
CA TYR A 11 5.59 -34.56 -21.19
C TYR A 11 6.01 -33.23 -21.83
N LYS A 12 5.48 -32.99 -23.04
CA LYS A 12 5.80 -31.81 -23.86
C LYS A 12 5.28 -30.47 -23.28
N GLY A 13 4.45 -30.50 -22.25
CA GLY A 13 3.84 -29.31 -21.65
C GLY A 13 2.51 -28.93 -22.29
N THR A 14 1.80 -27.99 -21.65
CA THR A 14 0.54 -27.43 -22.15
C THR A 14 0.83 -26.18 -22.99
N TYR A 15 0.24 -26.11 -24.18
CA TYR A 15 0.32 -24.92 -25.03
C TYR A 15 -0.67 -23.85 -24.55
N VAL A 16 -0.17 -22.70 -24.10
CA VAL A 16 -0.99 -21.62 -23.55
C VAL A 16 -0.70 -20.29 -24.23
N PRO A 17 -1.72 -19.42 -24.39
CA PRO A 17 -1.51 -18.03 -24.78
C PRO A 17 -0.71 -17.32 -23.68
N SER A 18 0.13 -16.38 -24.10
CA SER A 18 0.92 -15.53 -23.22
C SER A 18 0.81 -14.10 -23.72
N GLU A 19 0.48 -13.17 -22.82
CA GLU A 19 0.43 -11.75 -23.14
C GLU A 19 1.83 -11.24 -23.51
N ALA A 20 1.87 -10.16 -24.29
CA ALA A 20 3.07 -9.42 -24.63
C ALA A 20 2.89 -7.94 -24.22
N PRO A 21 3.95 -7.25 -23.77
CA PRO A 21 3.86 -5.86 -23.38
C PRO A 21 3.53 -4.97 -24.58
N LEU A 22 2.78 -3.91 -24.34
CA LEU A 22 2.50 -2.83 -25.30
C LEU A 22 3.11 -1.53 -24.80
N LEU A 23 3.51 -0.68 -25.74
CA LEU A 23 3.94 0.68 -25.42
C LEU A 23 2.74 1.55 -25.06
N VAL A 24 2.96 2.59 -24.26
CA VAL A 24 1.89 3.49 -23.79
C VAL A 24 1.18 4.18 -24.97
N ASN A 25 1.88 4.46 -26.07
CA ASN A 25 1.29 5.06 -27.27
C ASN A 25 0.47 4.06 -28.12
N GLN A 26 0.49 2.77 -27.79
CA GLN A 26 -0.31 1.72 -28.46
C GLN A 26 -1.62 1.44 -27.71
N VAL A 27 -1.86 2.13 -26.60
CA VAL A 27 -3.06 1.96 -25.77
C VAL A 27 -3.68 3.32 -25.46
N ALA A 28 -5.00 3.36 -25.29
CA ALA A 28 -5.74 4.56 -24.91
C ALA A 28 -6.73 4.24 -23.79
N LEU A 29 -7.03 5.24 -22.95
CA LEU A 29 -8.12 5.12 -21.99
C LEU A 29 -9.46 5.18 -22.72
N VAL A 30 -10.45 4.53 -22.12
CA VAL A 30 -11.80 4.43 -22.68
C VAL A 30 -12.75 5.31 -21.86
N ASP A 31 -13.57 6.08 -22.55
CA ASP A 31 -14.62 6.88 -21.91
C ASP A 31 -15.73 5.96 -21.39
N PRO A 32 -16.10 6.06 -20.09
CA PRO A 32 -17.14 5.20 -19.52
C PRO A 32 -18.54 5.42 -20.13
N THR A 33 -18.77 6.57 -20.77
CA THR A 33 -20.08 6.96 -21.31
C THR A 33 -20.45 6.19 -22.57
N ASP A 34 -19.50 6.07 -23.50
CA ASP A 34 -19.77 5.55 -24.84
C ASP A 34 -18.77 4.46 -25.27
N ARG A 35 -17.85 4.07 -24.38
CA ARG A 35 -16.87 3.00 -24.58
C ARG A 35 -15.92 3.23 -25.75
N LYS A 36 -15.69 4.49 -26.15
CA LYS A 36 -14.73 4.85 -27.20
C LYS A 36 -13.41 5.37 -26.60
N PRO A 37 -12.28 5.22 -27.32
CA PRO A 37 -10.99 5.73 -26.85
C PRO A 37 -11.00 7.25 -26.70
N THR A 38 -10.30 7.76 -25.69
CA THR A 38 -10.17 9.18 -25.39
C THR A 38 -8.79 9.51 -24.84
N GLU A 39 -8.31 10.70 -25.19
CA GLU A 39 -7.25 11.35 -24.44
C GLU A 39 -7.78 11.89 -23.11
N VAL A 40 -6.89 12.03 -22.14
CA VAL A 40 -7.23 12.46 -20.78
C VAL A 40 -6.32 13.58 -20.34
N GLU A 41 -6.87 14.47 -19.52
CA GLU A 41 -6.13 15.48 -18.79
C GLU A 41 -6.34 15.33 -17.29
N TRP A 42 -5.41 15.85 -16.51
CA TRP A 42 -5.54 15.91 -15.06
C TRP A 42 -6.20 17.23 -14.66
N ARG A 43 -7.27 17.16 -13.87
CA ARG A 43 -7.93 18.32 -13.26
C ARG A 43 -8.11 18.10 -11.76
N TYR A 44 -8.46 19.16 -11.05
CA TYR A 44 -8.84 19.11 -9.64
C TYR A 44 -10.34 19.31 -9.50
N THR A 45 -10.98 18.56 -8.62
CA THR A 45 -12.35 18.80 -8.19
C THR A 45 -12.41 20.01 -7.25
N GLU A 46 -13.62 20.50 -6.97
CA GLU A 46 -13.83 21.58 -5.99
C GLU A 46 -13.37 21.19 -4.58
N GLU A 47 -13.39 19.89 -4.28
CA GLU A 47 -12.89 19.29 -3.02
C GLU A 47 -11.35 19.15 -3.00
N GLY A 48 -10.67 19.50 -4.09
CA GLY A 48 -9.21 19.43 -4.21
C GLY A 48 -8.66 18.06 -4.63
N GLU A 49 -9.52 17.11 -5.02
CA GLU A 49 -9.07 15.80 -5.47
C GLU A 49 -8.55 15.83 -6.91
N ARG A 50 -7.39 15.22 -7.15
CA ARG A 50 -6.81 15.12 -8.49
C ARG A 50 -7.47 13.98 -9.28
N VAL A 51 -8.20 14.33 -10.32
CA VAL A 51 -8.98 13.39 -11.15
C VAL A 51 -8.53 13.42 -12.62
N ARG A 52 -8.76 12.31 -13.32
CA ARG A 52 -8.56 12.22 -14.78
C ARG A 52 -9.88 12.55 -15.47
N VAL A 53 -9.85 13.45 -16.44
CA VAL A 53 -11.03 13.90 -17.18
C VAL A 53 -10.86 13.57 -18.66
N SER A 54 -11.88 12.98 -19.27
CA SER A 54 -11.93 12.77 -20.72
C SER A 54 -12.03 14.13 -21.43
N LEU A 55 -11.15 14.37 -22.41
CA LEU A 55 -11.23 15.58 -23.25
C LEU A 55 -12.46 15.60 -24.15
N ARG A 56 -13.08 14.44 -24.42
CA ARG A 56 -14.17 14.30 -25.39
C ARG A 56 -15.55 14.53 -24.79
N THR A 57 -15.80 14.01 -23.58
CA THR A 57 -17.10 14.16 -22.91
C THR A 57 -17.03 15.01 -21.64
N GLY A 58 -15.83 15.37 -21.18
CA GLY A 58 -15.63 16.07 -19.91
C GLY A 58 -15.89 15.18 -18.68
N ARG A 59 -16.12 13.88 -18.85
CA ARG A 59 -16.40 12.97 -17.72
C ARG A 59 -15.14 12.58 -16.97
N ILE A 60 -15.29 12.42 -15.65
CA ILE A 60 -14.24 11.88 -14.78
C ILE A 60 -14.10 10.38 -15.03
N ILE A 61 -12.86 9.92 -15.22
CA ILE A 61 -12.50 8.51 -15.34
C ILE A 61 -11.94 8.04 -13.99
N PRO A 62 -12.75 7.36 -13.15
CA PRO A 62 -12.32 6.97 -11.81
C PRO A 62 -11.14 6.00 -11.86
N LYS A 63 -10.35 5.98 -10.80
CA LYS A 63 -9.31 4.95 -10.63
C LYS A 63 -10.02 3.60 -10.43
N PRO A 64 -9.70 2.56 -11.23
CA PRO A 64 -10.31 1.26 -11.01
C PRO A 64 -9.87 0.71 -9.65
N VAL A 65 -10.78 0.00 -8.98
CA VAL A 65 -10.45 -0.73 -7.76
C VAL A 65 -9.49 -1.85 -8.14
N PHE A 66 -8.29 -1.84 -7.56
CA PHE A 66 -7.28 -2.86 -7.78
C PHE A 66 -7.03 -3.58 -6.46
N GLN A 67 -7.00 -4.91 -6.50
CA GLN A 67 -6.68 -5.69 -5.31
C GLN A 67 -5.25 -5.39 -4.86
N ARG A 68 -5.05 -5.31 -3.54
CA ARG A 68 -3.73 -5.07 -2.97
C ARG A 68 -2.78 -6.21 -3.32
N ARG A 69 -1.49 -5.90 -3.44
CA ARG A 69 -0.46 -6.89 -3.81
C ARG A 69 -0.28 -8.00 -2.75
N ASP A 70 -0.58 -7.69 -1.49
CA ASP A 70 -0.55 -8.65 -0.38
C ASP A 70 -1.70 -9.67 -0.44
N GLY A 71 -2.71 -9.46 -1.31
CA GLY A 71 -3.86 -10.35 -1.45
C GLY A 71 -4.87 -10.27 -0.29
N ILE A 72 -4.66 -9.35 0.66
CA ILE A 72 -5.54 -9.19 1.81
C ILE A 72 -6.72 -8.32 1.40
N ILE A 73 -7.94 -8.79 1.71
CA ILE A 73 -9.18 -8.05 1.55
C ILE A 73 -9.58 -7.55 2.94
N PRO A 74 -9.37 -6.26 3.27
CA PRO A 74 -9.61 -5.74 4.62
C PRO A 74 -11.04 -5.98 5.13
N GLU A 75 -12.03 -5.94 4.24
CA GLU A 75 -13.44 -6.16 4.57
C GLU A 75 -13.74 -7.59 5.02
N GLN A 76 -12.86 -8.54 4.72
CA GLN A 76 -12.96 -9.95 5.10
C GLN A 76 -11.92 -10.32 6.16
N TRP A 77 -11.17 -9.34 6.69
CA TRP A 77 -10.16 -9.58 7.70
C TRP A 77 -10.80 -10.06 9.00
N THR A 78 -10.16 -11.03 9.65
CA THR A 78 -10.54 -11.51 10.97
C THR A 78 -9.27 -11.60 11.80
N ASP A 79 -9.27 -10.94 12.95
CA ASP A 79 -8.10 -10.88 13.82
C ASP A 79 -7.72 -12.28 14.33
N GLY A 80 -6.46 -12.64 14.14
CA GLY A 80 -5.87 -13.85 14.68
C GLY A 80 -5.43 -13.69 16.13
N PRO A 81 -4.95 -14.78 16.76
CA PRO A 81 -4.57 -14.78 18.18
C PRO A 81 -3.42 -13.83 18.56
N LYS A 82 -2.70 -13.28 17.58
CA LYS A 82 -1.56 -12.37 17.77
C LYS A 82 -1.78 -11.00 17.14
N ASP A 83 -2.98 -10.73 16.65
CA ASP A 83 -3.35 -9.44 16.08
C ASP A 83 -3.96 -8.58 17.17
N THR A 84 -3.48 -7.34 17.29
CA THR A 84 -3.99 -6.36 18.25
C THR A 84 -5.32 -5.80 17.75
N SER A 85 -6.28 -5.63 18.65
CA SER A 85 -7.57 -5.02 18.31
C SER A 85 -7.41 -3.56 17.86
N VAL A 86 -8.37 -3.07 17.07
CA VAL A 86 -8.35 -1.68 16.60
C VAL A 86 -8.44 -0.69 17.76
N ASP A 87 -9.26 -1.00 18.78
CA ASP A 87 -9.46 -0.12 19.93
C ASP A 87 -8.17 0.05 20.74
N ASP A 88 -7.45 -1.05 21.02
CA ASP A 88 -6.17 -1.01 21.73
C ASP A 88 -5.07 -0.32 20.92
N ALA A 89 -5.07 -0.49 19.59
CA ALA A 89 -4.05 0.09 18.72
C ALA A 89 -4.20 1.61 18.53
N VAL A 90 -5.43 2.12 18.60
CA VAL A 90 -5.74 3.56 18.43
C VAL A 90 -5.76 4.28 19.78
N GLU A 91 -5.74 3.55 20.90
CA GLU A 91 -5.71 4.13 22.24
C GLU A 91 -4.53 5.10 22.41
N ARG A 92 -4.85 6.35 22.78
CA ARG A 92 -3.84 7.39 23.03
C ARG A 92 -3.30 7.27 24.44
N THR A 93 -2.27 6.45 24.61
CA THR A 93 -1.59 6.23 25.90
C THR A 93 -0.39 7.15 26.14
N TYR A 94 0.12 7.80 25.08
CA TYR A 94 1.28 8.67 25.19
C TYR A 94 0.97 9.98 25.94
N VAL A 95 1.73 10.21 27.02
CA VAL A 95 1.74 11.47 27.78
C VAL A 95 3.07 12.18 27.53
N PRO A 96 3.07 13.38 26.93
CA PRO A 96 4.30 14.13 26.71
C PRO A 96 4.99 14.46 28.04
N SER A 97 6.29 14.15 28.13
CA SER A 97 7.11 14.43 29.31
C SER A 97 8.49 14.94 28.89
N LEU A 98 9.24 15.48 29.86
CA LEU A 98 10.65 15.87 29.68
C LEU A 98 11.62 14.74 30.06
N LYS A 99 11.11 13.54 30.33
CA LYS A 99 11.91 12.36 30.67
C LYS A 99 12.19 11.56 29.40
N THR A 100 13.32 10.86 29.40
CA THR A 100 13.59 9.85 28.37
C THR A 100 12.80 8.59 28.66
N PHE A 101 12.56 7.77 27.62
CA PHE A 101 11.90 6.47 27.77
C PHE A 101 12.58 5.60 28.84
N GLN A 102 13.92 5.60 28.88
CA GLN A 102 14.69 4.82 29.84
C GLN A 102 14.43 5.27 31.27
N GLU A 103 14.39 6.59 31.52
CA GLU A 103 14.10 7.15 32.84
C GLU A 103 12.68 6.80 33.30
N GLU A 104 11.68 6.93 32.43
CA GLU A 104 10.29 6.58 32.76
C GLU A 104 10.11 5.10 33.08
N ILE A 105 10.76 4.21 32.34
CA ILE A 105 10.70 2.76 32.59
C ILE A 105 11.44 2.40 33.89
N MET A 106 12.60 3.03 34.17
CA MET A 106 13.27 2.82 35.44
C MET A 106 12.39 3.22 36.62
N GLU A 107 11.73 4.38 36.54
CA GLU A 107 10.78 4.82 37.57
C GLU A 107 9.57 3.90 37.68
N ALA A 108 8.95 3.51 36.56
CA ALA A 108 7.77 2.64 36.54
C ALA A 108 8.06 1.23 37.09
N MET A 109 9.25 0.70 36.84
CA MET A 109 9.70 -0.60 37.36
C MET A 109 10.33 -0.51 38.76
N GLY A 110 10.46 0.69 39.33
CA GLY A 110 11.10 0.90 40.64
C GLY A 110 12.61 0.59 40.65
N ILE A 111 13.26 0.68 39.49
CA ILE A 111 14.71 0.45 39.34
C ILE A 111 15.44 1.72 39.78
N VAL A 112 16.36 1.57 40.74
CA VAL A 112 17.21 2.65 41.24
C VAL A 112 18.66 2.38 40.83
N GLU A 113 19.28 3.34 40.16
CA GLU A 113 20.71 3.29 39.80
C GLU A 113 21.48 4.32 40.62
N ASP A 114 22.21 3.84 41.63
CA ASP A 114 23.00 4.68 42.52
C ASP A 114 24.34 5.12 41.90
N ARG A 115 24.80 4.46 40.83
CA ARG A 115 26.08 4.77 40.18
C ARG A 115 25.94 5.95 39.23
N ARG A 116 26.96 6.81 39.18
CA ARG A 116 27.05 7.90 38.20
C ARG A 116 27.95 7.52 37.04
N GLN A 117 27.51 7.83 35.81
CA GLN A 117 28.30 7.61 34.61
C GLN A 117 29.63 8.38 34.71
N ARG A 118 30.73 7.67 34.45
CA ARG A 118 32.07 8.27 34.40
C ARG A 118 32.26 8.97 33.04
N LYS A 119 33.06 10.04 33.03
CA LYS A 119 33.38 10.77 31.81
C LYS A 119 34.10 9.86 30.80
N SER A 120 33.62 9.82 29.57
CA SER A 120 34.26 9.15 28.43
C SER A 120 34.61 10.18 27.34
N PHE A 121 35.59 9.83 26.49
CA PHE A 121 35.97 10.63 25.32
C PHE A 121 35.46 9.95 24.06
N TRP A 122 35.01 10.76 23.10
CA TRP A 122 34.55 10.32 21.78
C TRP A 122 35.39 11.07 20.74
N TYR A 123 35.95 10.36 19.77
CA TYR A 123 36.83 10.89 18.71
C TYR A 123 36.39 10.37 17.34
#